data_AF-A0A7V3T111-F1
#
_entry.id   AF-A0A7V3T111-F1
#
_cell.length_a   1.000
_cell.length_b   1.000
_cell.length_c   1.000
_cell.angle_alpha   90.00
_cell.angle_beta   90.00
_cell.angle_gamma   90.00
#
_symmetry.space_group_name_H-M   'P 1'
#
loop_
_entity.id
_entity.type
_entity.pdbx_description
1 polymer ?
#
loop_
_entity_poly.entity_id
_entity_poly.type
_entity_poly.pdbx_seq_one_letter_code
_entity_poly.pdbx_strand_id
1 'polypeptide(L)' 'MNYWNPTYECMSREELRRVQSERLVNTVKRIYHNVPYFRNKMQQKGVEPGDIKTIDDLSKLP' A
#
# COMPACT_ATOMS: atom_id res chain seq x y z
N MET A 1 5.65 18.73 24.61
CA MET A 1 5.85 17.42 23.95
C MET A 1 6.49 17.72 22.61
N ASN A 2 7.73 17.26 22.38
CA ASN A 2 8.42 17.51 21.11
C ASN A 2 8.30 16.26 20.24
N TYR A 3 7.64 16.39 19.09
CA TYR A 3 7.54 15.33 18.07
C TYR A 3 8.78 15.36 17.17
N TRP A 4 9.30 14.19 16.79
CA TRP A 4 10.50 14.09 15.93
C TRP A 4 10.19 14.47 14.48
N ASN A 5 9.01 14.08 14.01
CA ASN A 5 8.47 14.34 12.69
C ASN A 5 6.99 14.75 12.79
N PRO A 6 6.72 16.01 13.19
CA PRO A 6 5.37 16.52 13.38
C PRO A 6 4.47 16.33 12.16
N THR A 7 5.02 16.38 10.96
CA THR A 7 4.27 16.21 9.70
C THR A 7 3.55 14.86 9.65
N TYR A 8 4.19 13.77 10.05
CA TYR A 8 3.56 12.44 10.05
C TYR A 8 2.98 12.03 11.40
N GLU A 9 3.53 12.55 12.50
CA GLU A 9 3.04 12.24 13.85
C GLU A 9 1.74 12.97 14.19
N CYS A 10 1.51 14.15 13.59
CA CYS A 10 0.37 15.01 13.88
C CYS A 10 -0.61 15.21 12.71
N MET A 11 -0.40 14.54 11.57
CA MET A 11 -1.33 14.65 10.44
C MET A 11 -2.74 14.16 10.79
N SER A 12 -3.74 14.72 10.09
CA SER A 12 -5.11 14.27 10.22
C SER A 12 -5.25 12.81 9.79
N ARG A 13 -6.34 12.16 10.24
CA ARG A 13 -6.63 10.77 9.84
C ARG A 13 -6.85 10.63 8.34
N GLU A 14 -7.41 11.65 7.70
CA GLU A 14 -7.64 11.67 6.26
C GLU A 14 -6.31 11.72 5.49
N GLU A 15 -5.41 12.64 5.86
CA GLU A 15 -4.09 12.75 5.25
C GLU A 15 -3.25 11.48 5.44
N LEU A 16 -3.32 10.88 6.64
CA LEU A 16 -2.66 9.61 6.92
C LEU A 16 -3.17 8.49 6.01
N ARG A 17 -4.50 8.34 5.88
CA ARG A 17 -5.08 7.32 4.97
C ARG A 17 -4.69 7.56 3.52
N ARG A 18 -4.61 8.82 3.07
CA ARG A 18 -4.17 9.17 1.71
C ARG A 18 -2.72 8.73 1.47
N VAL A 19 -1.81 9.07 2.38
CA VAL A 19 -0.39 8.69 2.28
C VAL A 19 -0.21 7.19 2.33
N GLN A 20 -0.91 6.50 3.25
CA GLN A 20 -0.83 5.05 3.35
C GLN A 20 -1.32 4.37 2.08
N SER A 21 -2.41 4.86 1.49
CA SER A 21 -2.97 4.34 0.23
C SER A 21 -1.99 4.52 -0.92
N GLU A 22 -1.43 5.72 -1.09
CA GLU A 22 -0.43 6.01 -2.13
C GLU A 22 0.80 5.09 -2.00
N ARG A 23 1.32 4.94 -0.79
CA ARG A 23 2.47 4.07 -0.51
C ARG A 23 2.16 2.60 -0.73
N LEU A 24 0.95 2.16 -0.39
CA LEU A 24 0.51 0.78 -0.63
C LEU A 24 0.49 0.48 -2.12
N VAL A 25 -0.17 1.32 -2.94
CA VAL A 25 -0.25 1.14 -4.39
C VAL A 25 1.15 1.09 -5.02
N ASN A 26 2.03 2.01 -4.63
CA ASN A 26 3.42 2.04 -5.11
C ASN A 26 4.20 0.78 -4.69
N THR A 27 3.99 0.31 -3.47
CA THR A 27 4.64 -0.91 -2.95
C THR A 27 4.17 -2.14 -3.70
N VAL A 28 2.86 -2.31 -3.88
CA VAL A 28 2.27 -3.46 -4.60
C VAL A 28 2.77 -3.51 -6.04
N LYS A 29 2.73 -2.37 -6.76
CA LYS A 29 3.29 -2.28 -8.13
C LYS A 29 4.76 -2.71 -8.14
N ARG A 30 5.57 -2.15 -7.24
CA ARG A 30 7.01 -2.45 -7.17
C ARG A 30 7.27 -3.93 -6.92
N ILE A 31 6.63 -4.54 -5.93
CA ILE A 31 6.87 -5.96 -5.60
C ILE A 31 6.33 -6.90 -6.68
N TYR A 32 5.20 -6.57 -7.31
CA TYR A 32 4.64 -7.36 -8.42
C TYR A 32 5.60 -7.37 -9.62
N HIS A 33 6.25 -6.25 -9.93
CA HIS A 33 7.19 -6.16 -11.05
C HIS A 33 8.60 -6.69 -10.73
N ASN A 34 9.04 -6.64 -9.46
CA ASN A 34 10.42 -6.96 -9.13
C ASN A 34 10.61 -8.29 -8.39
N VAL A 35 9.56 -8.88 -7.82
CA VAL A 35 9.66 -10.11 -7.00
C VAL A 35 8.76 -11.21 -7.58
N PRO A 36 9.34 -12.22 -8.27
CA PRO A 36 8.57 -13.31 -8.90
C PRO A 36 7.64 -14.04 -7.93
N TYR A 37 8.07 -14.25 -6.67
CA TYR A 37 7.25 -14.88 -5.65
C TYR A 37 5.92 -14.16 -5.41
N PHE A 38 5.94 -12.84 -5.20
CA PHE A 38 4.72 -12.06 -4.97
C PHE A 38 3.87 -11.92 -6.23
N ARG A 39 4.49 -11.80 -7.41
CA ARG A 39 3.76 -11.84 -8.68
C ARG A 39 2.95 -13.13 -8.80
N ASN A 40 3.59 -14.28 -8.61
CA ASN A 40 2.94 -15.58 -8.73
C ASN A 40 1.81 -15.74 -7.71
N LYS A 41 2.03 -15.33 -6.45
CA LYS A 41 1.01 -15.41 -5.40
C LYS A 41 -0.20 -14.53 -5.69
N MET A 42 0.00 -13.33 -6.24
CA MET A 42 -1.10 -12.44 -6.64
C MET A 42 -1.85 -12.97 -7.87
N GLN A 43 -1.14 -13.47 -8.89
CA GLN A 43 -1.75 -14.07 -10.08
C GLN A 43 -2.60 -15.31 -9.75
N GLN A 44 -2.14 -16.17 -8.83
CA GLN A 44 -2.92 -17.32 -8.35
C GLN A 44 -4.22 -16.92 -7.67
N LYS A 45 -4.26 -15.75 -7.02
CA LYS A 45 -5.46 -15.17 -6.41
C LYS A 45 -6.28 -14.32 -7.40
N GLY A 46 -5.83 -14.17 -8.64
CA GLY A 46 -6.48 -13.35 -9.66
C GLY A 46 -6.41 -11.85 -9.38
N VAL A 47 -5.36 -11.39 -8.70
CA VAL A 47 -5.17 -9.98 -8.31
C VAL A 47 -4.03 -9.37 -9.12
N GLU A 48 -4.28 -8.19 -9.68
CA GLU A 48 -3.29 -7.36 -10.36
C GLU A 48 -3.01 -6.05 -9.59
N PRO A 49 -1.87 -5.37 -9.83
CA PRO A 49 -1.57 -4.12 -9.14
C PRO A 49 -2.62 -3.01 -9.31
N GLY A 50 -3.40 -3.05 -10.40
CA GLY A 50 -4.49 -2.09 -10.66
C GLY A 50 -5.71 -2.27 -9.76
N ASP A 51 -5.86 -3.44 -9.13
CA ASP A 51 -6.99 -3.75 -8.23
C ASP A 51 -6.83 -3.16 -6.82
N ILE A 52 -5.62 -2.69 -6.52
CA ILE A 52 -5.27 -2.04 -5.25
C ILE A 52 -5.24 -0.54 -5.49
N LYS A 53 -6.16 0.18 -4.84
CA LYS A 53 -6.31 1.64 -4.97
C LYS A 53 -6.16 2.33 -3.62
N THR A 54 -6.55 1.66 -2.54
CA THR A 54 -6.52 2.22 -1.18
C THR A 54 -6.10 1.18 -0.15
N ILE A 55 -5.87 1.62 1.08
CA ILE A 55 -5.62 0.70 2.21
C ILE A 55 -6.76 -0.29 2.48
N ASP A 56 -7.99 0.02 2.06
CA ASP A 56 -9.13 -0.87 2.26
C ASP A 56 -9.05 -2.12 1.36
N ASP A 57 -8.20 -2.09 0.32
CA ASP A 57 -7.95 -3.20 -0.58
C ASP A 57 -6.92 -4.21 -0.04
N LEU A 58 -6.38 -4.01 1.16
CA LEU A 58 -5.38 -4.90 1.77
C LEU A 58 -5.84 -6.37 1.84
N SER A 59 -7.14 -6.60 2.05
CA SER A 59 -7.74 -7.95 2.12
C SER A 59 -7.69 -8.72 0.79
N LYS A 60 -7.54 -8.01 -0.33
CA LYS A 60 -7.34 -8.62 -1.66
C LYS A 60 -5.96 -9.23 -1.80
N LEU A 61 -4.94 -8.67 -1.14
CA LEU A 61 -3.58 -9.19 -1.21
C LEU A 61 -3.49 -10.60 -0.58
N PRO A 62 -2.57 -11.45 -1.07
CA PRO A 62 -2.46 -12.84 -0.62
C PRO A 62 -1.66 -13.02 0.66
#